data_AF-A0A0T2MXD5-F1
#
_entry.id   AF-A0A0T2MXD5-F1
#
_cell.length_a   1.000
_cell.length_b   1.000
_cell.length_c   1.000
_cell.angle_alpha   90.00
_cell.angle_beta   90.00
_cell.angle_gamma   90.00
#
_symmetry.space_group_name_H-M   'P 1'
#
loop_
_entity.id
_entity.type
_entity.pdbx_description
1 polymer ?
#
loop_
_entity_poly.entity_id
_entity_poly.type
_entity_poly.pdbx_seq_one_letter_code
_entity_poly.pdbx_strand_id
1 'polypeptide(L)'
;MRPALVLALGLVSFLCSPTVAQEASVKETRCWVGDVTFSAGAGINAGNSTAVCEAGRGWKEAEAGAPVIGCLLEGELSSVGAVVGIRNNDSLMLQCDAGGRWTTLAANSEG
;
A
#
# COMPACT_ATOMS: atom_id res chain seq x y z
N MET A 1 68.26 -10.27 -39.52
CA MET A 1 67.34 -9.16 -39.84
C MET A 1 65.91 -9.67 -39.82
N ARG A 2 64.96 -8.76 -39.58
CA ARG A 2 63.60 -8.88 -39.00
C ARG A 2 62.55 -9.74 -39.78
N PRO A 3 61.40 -10.05 -39.14
CA PRO A 3 60.61 -11.28 -39.29
C PRO A 3 59.39 -11.15 -40.21
N ALA A 4 58.79 -12.29 -40.60
CA ALA A 4 57.48 -12.32 -41.25
C ALA A 4 56.49 -13.15 -40.42
N LEU A 5 55.49 -12.41 -39.94
CA LEU A 5 54.27 -12.74 -39.24
C LEU A 5 53.34 -13.63 -40.09
N VAL A 6 52.73 -14.68 -39.51
CA VAL A 6 51.44 -15.20 -39.99
C VAL A 6 50.56 -15.53 -38.77
N LEU A 7 49.53 -14.70 -38.59
CA LEU A 7 48.39 -14.91 -37.70
C LEU A 7 47.62 -16.18 -38.09
N ALA A 8 47.19 -16.97 -37.10
CA ALA A 8 46.06 -17.88 -37.27
C ALA A 8 45.17 -17.88 -36.02
N LEU A 9 44.05 -17.18 -36.18
CA LEU A 9 42.73 -17.31 -35.57
C LEU A 9 42.50 -18.39 -34.50
N GLY A 10 41.81 -17.99 -33.43
CA GLY A 10 41.03 -18.93 -32.61
C GLY A 10 40.52 -18.37 -31.29
N LEU A 11 39.98 -17.13 -31.27
CA LEU A 11 39.34 -16.57 -30.08
C LEU A 11 37.96 -17.23 -29.92
N VAL A 12 37.85 -18.27 -29.09
CA VAL A 12 36.55 -18.82 -28.67
C VAL A 12 36.02 -17.94 -27.54
N SER A 13 35.29 -16.89 -27.91
CA SER A 13 34.50 -16.10 -26.98
C SER A 13 33.33 -16.94 -26.47
N PHE A 14 33.51 -17.58 -25.32
CA PHE A 14 32.40 -18.13 -24.55
C PHE A 14 31.52 -16.95 -24.09
N LEU A 15 30.46 -16.68 -24.85
CA LEU A 15 29.42 -15.72 -24.51
C LEU A 15 28.66 -16.27 -23.30
N CYS A 16 29.19 -15.97 -22.11
CA CYS A 16 28.45 -16.08 -20.86
C CYS A 16 27.31 -15.07 -20.97
N SER A 17 26.16 -15.52 -21.49
CA SER A 17 24.96 -14.71 -21.52
C SER A 17 24.57 -14.46 -20.06
N PRO A 18 24.54 -13.21 -19.57
CA PRO A 18 23.94 -12.97 -18.27
C PRO A 18 22.46 -13.32 -18.44
N THR A 19 22.04 -14.42 -17.83
CA THR A 19 20.62 -14.67 -17.59
C THR A 19 20.16 -13.51 -16.73
N VAL A 20 19.57 -12.50 -17.37
CA VAL A 20 18.81 -11.48 -16.66
C VAL A 20 17.63 -12.25 -16.08
N ALA A 21 17.71 -12.58 -14.79
CA ALA A 21 16.55 -12.98 -14.03
C ALA A 21 15.59 -11.79 -14.13
N GLN A 22 14.62 -11.89 -15.04
CA GLN A 22 13.48 -11.00 -15.03
C GLN A 22 12.77 -11.33 -13.72
N GLU A 23 13.02 -10.53 -12.69
CA GLU A 23 12.05 -10.38 -11.61
C GLU A 23 10.77 -9.98 -12.32
N ALA A 24 9.84 -10.94 -12.45
CA ALA A 24 8.50 -10.63 -12.85
C ALA A 24 8.06 -9.55 -11.87
N SER A 25 7.99 -8.31 -12.33
CA SER A 25 7.38 -7.22 -11.59
C SER A 25 5.94 -7.65 -11.45
N VAL A 26 5.65 -8.35 -10.34
CA VAL A 26 4.30 -8.65 -9.91
C VAL A 26 3.67 -7.27 -9.87
N LYS A 27 2.80 -6.99 -10.83
CA LYS A 27 2.02 -5.78 -10.89
C LYS A 27 1.28 -5.74 -9.56
N GLU A 28 1.83 -5.04 -8.58
CA GLU A 28 1.35 -5.07 -7.21
C GLU A 28 -0.09 -4.61 -7.29
N THR A 29 -1.01 -5.56 -7.21
CA THR A 29 -2.42 -5.27 -7.40
C THR A 29 -2.86 -4.66 -6.09
N ARG A 30 -2.91 -3.33 -6.08
CA ARG A 30 -3.35 -2.54 -4.95
C ARG A 30 -4.85 -2.63 -4.81
N CYS A 31 -5.33 -2.59 -3.58
CA CYS A 31 -6.75 -2.42 -3.33
C CYS A 31 -7.08 -0.93 -3.30
N TRP A 32 -8.32 -0.57 -3.60
CA TRP A 32 -8.73 0.82 -3.78
C TRP A 32 -9.97 1.13 -2.93
N VAL A 33 -10.00 2.32 -2.35
CA VAL A 33 -11.22 2.93 -1.81
C VAL A 33 -11.27 4.36 -2.34
N GLY A 34 -12.21 4.64 -3.25
CA GLY A 34 -12.14 5.87 -4.04
C GLY A 34 -10.80 5.95 -4.78
N ASP A 35 -10.08 7.06 -4.60
CA ASP A 35 -8.77 7.31 -5.21
C ASP A 35 -7.58 6.88 -4.34
N VAL A 36 -7.82 6.30 -3.16
CA VAL A 36 -6.76 5.84 -2.24
C VAL A 36 -6.37 4.40 -2.57
N THR A 37 -5.07 4.16 -2.74
CA THR A 37 -4.51 2.82 -2.97
C THR A 37 -3.90 2.21 -1.72
N PHE A 38 -4.11 0.92 -1.51
CA PHE A 38 -3.65 0.15 -0.37
C PHE A 38 -2.79 -1.03 -0.81
N SER A 39 -1.67 -1.24 -0.11
CA SER A 39 -0.82 -2.43 -0.29
C SER A 39 -1.48 -3.67 0.32
N ALA A 40 -1.03 -4.84 -0.14
CA ALA A 40 -1.48 -6.12 0.41
C ALA A 40 -1.22 -6.20 1.92
N GLY A 41 -2.18 -6.76 2.66
CA GLY A 41 -2.17 -6.84 4.13
C GLY A 41 -2.80 -5.64 4.84
N ALA A 42 -3.05 -4.53 4.15
CA ALA A 42 -3.77 -3.40 4.73
C ALA A 42 -5.19 -3.81 5.13
N GLY A 43 -5.55 -3.57 6.40
CA GLY A 43 -6.92 -3.75 6.91
C GLY A 43 -7.66 -2.42 7.04
N ILE A 44 -8.93 -2.38 6.66
CA ILE A 44 -9.81 -1.22 6.82
C ILE A 44 -11.13 -1.64 7.47
N ASN A 45 -11.75 -0.72 8.20
CA ASN A 45 -13.13 -0.90 8.64
C ASN A 45 -14.08 -0.84 7.42
N ALA A 46 -14.91 -1.86 7.25
CA ALA A 46 -15.90 -1.99 6.19
C ALA A 46 -17.33 -2.09 6.79
N GLY A 47 -17.64 -1.22 7.74
CA GLY A 47 -18.92 -1.20 8.44
C GLY A 47 -18.91 -2.11 9.66
N ASN A 48 -19.51 -3.30 9.54
CA ASN A 48 -19.62 -4.25 10.65
C ASN A 48 -18.48 -5.27 10.69
N SER A 49 -17.57 -5.25 9.72
CA SER A 49 -16.42 -6.14 9.62
C SER A 49 -15.17 -5.38 9.20
N THR A 50 -14.04 -6.07 9.22
CA THR A 50 -12.77 -5.58 8.66
C THR A 50 -12.56 -6.21 7.29
N ALA A 51 -12.12 -5.43 6.32
CA ALA A 51 -11.66 -5.92 5.02
C ALA A 51 -10.13 -5.86 4.95
N VAL A 52 -9.48 -6.90 4.45
CA VAL A 52 -8.03 -6.95 4.22
C VAL A 52 -7.73 -6.98 2.73
N CYS A 53 -6.76 -6.18 2.31
CA CYS A 53 -6.29 -6.17 0.94
C CYS A 53 -5.46 -7.42 0.63
N GLU A 54 -5.91 -8.22 -0.33
CA GLU A 54 -5.20 -9.40 -0.83
C GLU A 54 -4.54 -9.11 -2.18
N ALA A 55 -3.22 -9.34 -2.25
CA ALA A 55 -2.44 -9.15 -3.47
C ALA A 55 -3.05 -9.93 -4.63
N GLY A 56 -3.37 -9.23 -5.71
CA GLY A 56 -3.90 -9.83 -6.94
C GLY A 56 -5.38 -10.18 -6.90
N ARG A 57 -6.05 -10.05 -5.75
CA ARG A 57 -7.46 -10.46 -5.57
C ARG A 57 -8.38 -9.33 -5.12
N GLY A 58 -7.83 -8.27 -4.51
CA GLY A 58 -8.60 -7.14 -4.02
C GLY A 58 -9.01 -7.32 -2.56
N TRP A 59 -10.12 -6.70 -2.17
CA TRP A 59 -10.61 -6.76 -0.79
C TRP A 59 -11.25 -8.11 -0.47
N LYS A 60 -10.90 -8.68 0.68
CA LYS A 60 -11.60 -9.83 1.27
C LYS A 60 -12.02 -9.51 2.69
N GLU A 61 -13.06 -10.18 3.16
CA GLU A 61 -13.40 -10.15 4.58
C GLU A 61 -12.25 -10.72 5.42
N ALA A 62 -11.94 -10.06 6.52
CA ALA A 62 -10.88 -10.44 7.42
C ALA A 62 -11.40 -11.32 8.55
N GLU A 63 -10.50 -12.09 9.15
CA GLU A 63 -10.80 -12.79 10.40
C GLU A 63 -11.07 -11.79 11.53
N ALA A 64 -11.86 -12.22 12.51
CA ALA A 64 -12.19 -11.39 13.67
C ALA A 64 -10.91 -10.89 14.37
N GLY A 65 -10.84 -9.58 14.61
CA GLY A 65 -9.68 -8.95 15.26
C GLY A 65 -8.52 -8.60 14.33
N ALA A 66 -8.69 -8.71 13.00
CA ALA A 66 -7.69 -8.22 12.06
C ALA A 66 -7.39 -6.72 12.29
N PRO A 67 -6.11 -6.31 12.26
CA PRO A 67 -5.73 -4.93 12.50
C PRO A 67 -6.23 -4.04 11.38
N VAL A 68 -6.59 -2.81 11.74
CA VAL A 68 -6.95 -1.75 10.81
C VAL A 68 -5.86 -0.69 10.80
N ILE A 69 -5.61 -0.10 9.63
CA ILE A 69 -4.52 0.87 9.47
C ILE A 69 -4.94 2.30 9.80
N GLY A 70 -6.24 2.55 9.98
CA GLY A 70 -6.78 3.88 10.18
C GLY A 70 -8.26 3.99 9.86
N CYS A 71 -8.73 5.22 9.75
CA CYS A 71 -10.10 5.57 9.41
C CYS A 71 -10.14 6.30 8.08
N LEU A 72 -11.07 5.88 7.21
CA LEU A 72 -11.33 6.53 5.93
C LEU A 72 -12.40 7.60 6.10
N LEU A 73 -12.14 8.82 5.65
CA LEU A 73 -13.11 9.91 5.60
C LEU A 73 -12.97 10.63 4.26
N GLU A 74 -14.05 10.73 3.48
CA GLU A 74 -14.07 11.50 2.23
C GLU A 74 -12.94 11.15 1.23
N GLY A 75 -12.49 9.88 1.22
CA GLY A 75 -11.39 9.45 0.35
C GLY A 75 -10.00 9.81 0.88
N GLU A 76 -9.87 10.15 2.17
CA GLU A 76 -8.60 10.35 2.84
C GLU A 76 -8.45 9.35 4.00
N LEU A 77 -7.26 8.77 4.13
CA LEU A 77 -6.93 7.85 5.21
C LEU A 77 -6.23 8.61 6.34
N SER A 78 -6.83 8.57 7.52
CA SER A 78 -6.23 9.10 8.76
C SER A 78 -5.76 7.96 9.66
N SER A 79 -4.60 8.14 10.30
CA SER A 79 -4.07 7.17 11.27
C SER A 79 -4.99 6.99 12.47
N VAL A 80 -4.94 5.82 13.11
CA VAL A 80 -5.57 5.60 14.42
C VAL A 80 -5.11 6.66 15.42
N GLY A 81 -6.05 7.22 16.18
CA GLY A 81 -5.83 8.30 17.13
C GLY A 81 -5.87 9.70 16.51
N ALA A 82 -5.93 9.83 15.18
CA ALA A 82 -6.11 11.12 14.53
C ALA A 82 -7.41 11.79 14.97
N VAL A 83 -7.34 13.12 15.17
CA VAL A 83 -8.50 13.95 15.45
C VAL A 83 -8.65 14.97 14.32
N VAL A 84 -9.83 15.01 13.71
CA VAL A 84 -10.15 15.92 12.59
C VAL A 84 -11.41 16.71 12.91
N GLY A 85 -11.41 18.00 12.55
CA GLY A 85 -12.61 18.82 12.57
C GLY A 85 -13.37 18.68 11.26
N ILE A 86 -14.71 18.66 11.31
CA ILE A 86 -15.52 18.67 10.09
C ILE A 86 -15.74 20.12 9.64
N ARG A 87 -15.33 20.45 8.41
CA ARG A 87 -15.34 21.82 7.83
C ARG A 87 -16.67 22.58 7.90
N ASN A 88 -17.80 21.90 8.09
CA ASN A 88 -19.13 22.52 8.15
C ASN A 88 -19.70 22.63 9.57
N ASN A 89 -18.95 22.18 10.58
CA ASN A 89 -19.30 22.30 11.98
C ASN A 89 -18.02 22.29 12.79
N ASP A 90 -17.40 23.46 12.99
CA ASP A 90 -16.14 23.63 13.71
C ASP A 90 -16.22 23.16 15.18
N SER A 91 -17.44 22.95 15.69
CA SER A 91 -17.63 22.33 17.00
C SER A 91 -17.49 20.81 16.96
N LEU A 92 -17.75 20.14 15.83
CA LEU A 92 -17.75 18.68 15.72
C LEU A 92 -16.34 18.14 15.43
N MET A 93 -15.78 17.46 16.43
CA MET A 93 -14.50 16.78 16.34
C MET A 93 -14.71 15.27 16.19
N LEU A 94 -14.04 14.65 15.22
CA LEU A 94 -14.01 13.21 15.06
C LEU A 94 -12.65 12.68 15.49
N GLN A 95 -12.64 11.59 16.25
CA GLN A 95 -11.45 10.80 16.54
C GLN A 95 -11.52 9.44 15.87
N CYS A 96 -10.43 9.06 15.22
CA CYS A 96 -10.25 7.72 14.70
C CYS A 96 -9.89 6.75 15.83
N ASP A 97 -10.76 5.78 16.11
CA ASP A 97 -10.51 4.78 17.14
C ASP A 97 -9.62 3.62 16.65
N ALA A 98 -9.27 2.72 17.56
CA ALA A 98 -8.44 1.54 17.27
C ALA A 98 -9.13 0.51 16.35
N GLY A 99 -10.46 0.59 16.21
CA GLY A 99 -11.27 -0.22 15.30
C GLY A 99 -11.44 0.40 13.91
N GLY A 100 -10.77 1.52 13.64
CA GLY A 100 -10.81 2.18 12.34
C GLY A 100 -12.15 2.87 12.11
N ARG A 101 -12.83 3.26 13.19
CA ARG A 101 -14.11 3.95 13.17
C ARG A 101 -13.96 5.38 13.66
N TRP A 102 -14.70 6.27 13.02
CA TRP A 102 -14.84 7.64 13.49
C TRP A 102 -15.81 7.70 14.67
N THR A 103 -15.34 8.29 15.76
CA THR A 103 -16.12 8.57 16.96
C THR A 103 -16.20 10.07 17.18
N THR A 104 -17.36 10.57 17.59
CA THR A 104 -17.50 11.98 17.92
C THR A 104 -16.88 12.24 19.29
N LEU A 105 -15.83 13.06 19.30
CA LEU A 105 -15.43 13.77 20.51
C LEU A 105 -16.40 14.93 20.64
N ALA A 106 -17.03 15.06 21.81
CA ALA A 106 -18.12 16.01 22.06
C ALA A 106 -17.90 17.37 21.39
N ALA A 107 -18.98 17.97 20.90
CA ALA A 107 -18.90 19.28 20.28
C ALA A 107 -18.18 20.23 21.24
N ASN A 108 -17.16 20.97 20.81
CA ASN A 108 -16.52 21.97 21.65
C ASN A 108 -17.59 22.98 22.08
N SER A 109 -18.24 22.73 23.21
CA SER A 109 -19.02 23.71 23.94
C SER A 109 -18.02 24.52 24.73
N GLU A 110 -17.33 25.45 24.05
CA GLU A 110 -16.77 26.59 24.74
C GLU A 110 -17.96 27.39 25.29
N GLY A 111 -18.27 27.15 26.57
CA GLY A 111 -19.17 27.96 27.37
C GLY A 111 -18.40 29.04 28.11
#